data_AF-A0A6L5E358-F1
#
_entry.id   AF-A0A6L5E358-F1
#
_cell.length_a   1.000
_cell.length_b   1.000
_cell.length_c   1.000
_cell.angle_alpha   90.00
_cell.angle_beta   90.00
_cell.angle_gamma   90.00
#
_symmetry.space_group_name_H-M   'P 1'
#
loop_
_entity.id
_entity.type
_entity.pdbx_description
1 polymer ?
#
loop_
_entity_poly.entity_id
_entity_poly.type
_entity_poly.pdbx_seq_one_letter_code
_entity_poly.pdbx_strand_id
1 'polypeptide(L)' 'MKSIKFGKLIFNRKAIFLIAFCLFLNGVLIGALVAYNQDANESINVILLLFMIFLPYLLFYKSIGKNITEMN' A
#
# COMPACT_ATOMS: atom_id res chain seq x y z
N MET A 1 3.49 -18.34 8.57
CA MET A 1 3.64 -16.99 9.16
C MET A 1 2.53 -16.82 10.18
N LYS A 2 2.88 -16.53 11.45
CA LYS A 2 1.90 -16.32 12.52
C LYS A 2 1.18 -14.98 12.33
N SER A 3 -0.04 -14.85 12.84
CA SER A 3 -0.76 -13.56 12.86
C SER A 3 0.03 -12.53 13.67
N ILE A 4 -0.02 -11.26 13.26
CA ILE A 4 0.65 -10.16 13.96
C ILE A 4 -0.39 -9.45 14.81
N LYS A 5 -0.12 -9.29 16.10
CA LYS A 5 -0.95 -8.50 17.00
C LYS A 5 -0.33 -7.13 17.16
N PHE A 6 -1.12 -6.08 16.96
CA PHE A 6 -0.71 -4.70 17.19
C PHE A 6 -1.78 -4.01 18.04
N GLY A 7 -1.49 -3.82 19.33
CA GLY A 7 -2.50 -3.37 20.30
C GLY A 7 -3.69 -4.34 20.38
N LYS A 8 -4.90 -3.83 20.11
CA LYS A 8 -6.14 -4.63 20.05
C LYS A 8 -6.40 -5.29 18.70
N LEU A 9 -5.63 -4.95 17.67
CA LEU A 9 -5.83 -5.46 16.31
C LEU A 9 -5.00 -6.72 16.08
N ILE A 10 -5.61 -7.73 15.48
CA ILE A 10 -4.96 -8.96 15.02
C ILE A 10 -5.02 -8.96 13.49
N PHE A 11 -3.84 -8.94 12.88
CA PHE A 11 -3.66 -9.02 11.44
C PHE A 11 -3.44 -10.47 11.04
N ASN A 12 -4.39 -11.02 10.27
CA ASN A 12 -4.23 -12.35 9.71
C ASN A 12 -3.16 -12.36 8.62
N ARG A 13 -2.61 -13.54 8.33
CA ARG A 13 -1.57 -13.73 7.31
C ARG A 13 -1.93 -13.08 5.96
N LYS A 14 -3.19 -13.16 5.54
CA LYS A 14 -3.70 -12.53 4.32
C LYS A 14 -3.62 -11.00 4.36
N ALA A 15 -4.02 -10.37 5.48
CA ALA A 15 -3.91 -8.91 5.64
C ALA A 15 -2.45 -8.46 5.55
N ILE A 16 -1.54 -9.18 6.19
CA ILE A 16 -0.09 -8.88 6.16
C ILE A 16 0.43 -8.92 4.72
N PHE A 17 0.10 -9.98 3.97
CA PHE A 17 0.51 -10.09 2.57
C PHE A 17 -0.10 -8.99 1.69
N LEU A 18 -1.36 -8.65 1.89
CA LEU A 18 -2.01 -7.57 1.13
C LEU A 18 -1.36 -6.21 1.42
N ILE A 19 -1.06 -5.91 2.69
CA ILE A 19 -0.38 -4.67 3.08
C ILE A 19 1.03 -4.62 2.49
N ALA A 20 1.79 -5.72 2.59
CA ALA A 20 3.12 -5.82 1.99
C ALA A 20 3.07 -5.68 0.47
N PHE A 21 2.06 -6.25 -0.17
CA PHE A 21 1.85 -6.10 -1.61
C PHE A 21 1.50 -4.66 -1.99
N CYS A 22 0.66 -3.95 -1.22
CA CYS A 22 0.42 -2.52 -1.43
C CYS A 22 1.71 -1.70 -1.33
N LEU A 23 2.56 -1.98 -0.33
CA LEU A 23 3.85 -1.31 -0.16
C LEU A 23 4.79 -1.58 -1.35
N PHE A 24 4.81 -2.82 -1.84
CA PHE A 24 5.57 -3.18 -3.03
C PHE A 24 5.08 -2.41 -4.27
N LEU A 25 3.77 -2.37 -4.51
CA LEU A 25 3.17 -1.61 -5.62
C LEU A 25 3.49 -0.12 -5.51
N ASN A 26 3.47 0.47 -4.32
CA ASN A 26 3.85 1.86 -4.12
C ASN A 26 5.30 2.11 -4.52
N GLY A 27 6.22 1.21 -4.15
CA GLY A 27 7.62 1.30 -4.58
C GLY A 27 7.78 1.24 -6.10
N VAL A 28 7.06 0.32 -6.75
CA VAL A 28 7.03 0.22 -8.22
C VAL A 28 6.48 1.48 -8.87
N LEU A 29 5.38 2.04 -8.34
CA LEU A 29 4.77 3.27 -8.84
C LEU A 29 5.68 4.48 -8.70
N ILE A 30 6.33 4.63 -7.54
CA ILE A 30 7.34 5.70 -7.33
C ILE A 30 8.47 5.55 -8.35
N GLY A 31 9.02 4.34 -8.50
CA GLY A 31 10.12 4.09 -9.44
C GLY A 31 9.72 4.37 -10.88
N ALA A 32 8.55 3.91 -11.31
CA ALA A 32 8.03 4.16 -12.66
C ALA A 32 7.79 5.65 -12.92
N LEU A 33 7.22 6.38 -11.96
CA LEU A 33 6.96 7.82 -12.08
C LEU A 33 8.27 8.61 -12.15
N VAL A 34 9.26 8.25 -11.32
CA VAL A 34 10.59 8.88 -11.36
C VAL A 34 11.26 8.63 -12.70
N ALA A 35 11.26 7.38 -13.20
CA ALA A 35 11.83 7.05 -14.49
C ALA A 35 11.15 7.80 -15.65
N TYR A 36 9.82 7.87 -15.65
CA TYR A 36 9.05 8.63 -16.63
C TYR A 36 9.39 10.12 -16.63
N ASN A 37 9.42 10.74 -15.45
CA ASN A 37 9.73 12.17 -15.32
C ASN A 37 11.19 12.49 -15.69
N GLN A 38 12.12 11.56 -15.45
CA GLN A 38 13.50 11.69 -15.90
C GLN A 38 13.61 11.69 -17.43
N ASP A 39 12.86 10.82 -18.11
CA ASP A 39 12.84 10.77 -19.58
C ASP A 39 12.15 12.01 -20.19
N ALA A 40 11.07 12.48 -19.56
CA ALA A 40 10.32 13.64 -20.00
C ALA A 40 10.97 15.01 -19.64
N ASN A 41 12.06 15.02 -18.83
CA ASN A 41 12.62 16.23 -18.21
C ASN A 41 11.57 17.06 -17.44
N GLU A 42 10.61 16.40 -16.82
CA GLU A 42 9.57 17.05 -16.03
C GLU A 42 9.84 16.92 -14.52
N SER A 43 9.35 17.90 -13.76
CA SER A 43 9.38 17.82 -12.30
C SER A 43 8.30 16.87 -11.76
N ILE A 44 8.61 16.18 -10.65
CA ILE A 44 7.66 15.27 -10.03
C ILE A 44 6.49 16.06 -9.42
N ASN A 45 5.28 15.83 -9.93
CA ASN A 45 4.08 16.35 -9.30
C ASN A 45 3.75 15.54 -8.03
N VAL A 46 4.05 16.11 -6.87
CA VAL A 46 3.85 15.48 -5.55
C VAL A 46 2.37 15.16 -5.27
N ILE A 47 1.44 15.99 -5.75
CA ILE A 47 0.00 15.76 -5.55
C ILE A 47 -0.43 14.50 -6.30
N LEU A 48 -0.02 14.37 -7.56
CA LEU A 48 -0.29 13.19 -8.37
C LEU A 48 0.31 11.93 -7.74
N LEU A 49 1.55 12.02 -7.27
CA LEU A 49 2.23 10.91 -6.60
C LEU A 49 1.46 10.45 -5.35
N LEU A 50 0.96 11.38 -4.54
CA LEU A 50 0.17 11.05 -3.34
C LEU A 50 -1.12 10.29 -3.69
N PHE A 51 -1.82 10.71 -4.74
CA PHE A 51 -3.01 10.00 -5.23
C PHE A 51 -2.67 8.58 -5.71
N MET A 52 -1.58 8.41 -6.45
CA MET A 52 -1.16 7.09 -6.93
C MET A 52 -0.78 6.14 -5.79
N ILE A 53 -0.12 6.62 -4.75
CA ILE A 53 0.25 5.83 -3.56
C ILE A 53 -0.98 5.37 -2.76
N PHE A 54 -2.06 6.16 -2.76
CA PHE A 54 -3.29 5.78 -2.08
C PHE A 54 -4.12 4.73 -2.83
N LEU A 55 -3.95 4.64 -4.15
CA LEU A 55 -4.79 3.82 -5.01
C LEU A 55 -4.74 2.31 -4.67
N PRO A 56 -3.57 1.68 -4.40
CA PRO A 56 -3.52 0.28 -3.99
C PRO A 56 -4.27 0.02 -2.68
N TYR A 57 -4.17 0.93 -1.71
CA TYR A 57 -4.90 0.80 -0.46
C TYR A 57 -6.40 0.90 -0.65
N LEU A 58 -6.87 1.79 -1.54
CA LEU A 58 -8.29 1.92 -1.84
C LEU A 58 -8.84 0.62 -2.46
N LEU A 59 -8.08 0.02 -3.38
CA LEU A 59 -8.45 -1.21 -4.08
C LEU A 59 -8.51 -2.43 -3.15
N PHE A 60 -7.55 -2.53 -2.22
CA PHE A 60 -7.46 -3.65 -1.28
C PHE A 60 -8.12 -3.41 0.08
N TYR A 61 -8.68 -2.22 0.33
CA TYR A 61 -9.23 -1.80 1.63
C TYR A 61 -10.22 -2.82 2.21
N LYS A 62 -11.23 -3.21 1.43
CA LYS A 62 -12.25 -4.18 1.86
C LYS A 62 -11.66 -5.54 2.19
N SER A 63 -10.62 -5.96 1.47
CA SER A 63 -9.97 -7.25 1.68
C SER A 63 -9.08 -7.22 2.93
N ILE A 64 -8.34 -6.14 3.12
CA ILE A 64 -7.51 -5.94 4.31
C ILE A 64 -8.41 -5.90 5.56
N GLY A 65 -9.46 -5.08 5.55
CA GLY A 65 -10.39 -4.94 6.68
C GLY A 65 -11.04 -6.25 7.11
N LYS A 66 -11.47 -7.09 6.15
CA LYS A 66 -12.02 -8.43 6.45
C LYS A 66 -11.03 -9.40 7.10
N ASN A 67 -9.73 -9.13 6.98
CA ASN A 67 -8.66 -9.97 7.51
C ASN A 67 -7.99 -9.35 8.75
N ILE A 68 -8.57 -8.27 9.29
CA ILE A 68 -8.20 -7.68 10.58
C ILE A 68 -9.32 -7.98 11.56
N THR A 69 -8.99 -8.50 12.73
CA THR A 69 -9.93 -8.70 13.83
C THR A 69 -9.54 -7.83 15.02
N GLU A 70 -10.53 -7.30 15.72
CA GLU A 70 -10.33 -6.53 16.94
C GLU A 70 -10.65 -7.41 18.16
N MET A 71 -9.76 -7.41 19.15
CA MET A 71 -10.04 -7.99 20.45
C MET A 71 -10.87 -6.99 21.26
N ASN A 72 -12.14 -7.33 21.50
CA ASN A 72 -12.99 -6.65 22.49
C ASN A 72 -12.35 -6.68 23.88
#